data_AF-A0A2G6DPD3-F1
#
_entry.id   AF-A0A2G6DPD3-F1
#
_cell.length_a   1.000
_cell.length_b   1.000
_cell.length_c   1.000
_cell.angle_alpha   90.00
_cell.angle_beta   90.00
_cell.angle_gamma   90.00
#
_symmetry.space_group_name_H-M   'P 1'
#
loop_
_entity.id
_entity.type
_entity.pdbx_description
1 polymer ?
#
loop_
_entity_poly.entity_id
_entity_poly.type
_entity_poly.pdbx_seq_one_letter_code
_entity_poly.pdbx_strand_id
1 'polypeptide(L)'
;MLAVVKTELPQQSVTWQQFHHSGPRAFLPLLDHQGCVVWYDSPQRIKELRNLSSQKLTAEILTHFPQRLGQIEVENCGAFPLTRQHAQSYFKNGIVLVGDSAHTINPLAGQGVNLGFKDVKALLNVLEKAQQKGENLASDEVLKRYQNKRKPDNLLMQSGMDFFYKTFKTDLLPLKIVRNLGLFTADKITPLKNRALKYAIGL
;
A
#
# COMPACT_ATOMS: atom_id res chain seq x y z
N MET A 1 6.25 -9.72 -5.32
CA MET A 1 7.65 -9.60 -5.75
C MET A 1 7.95 -8.14 -6.04
N LEU A 2 9.17 -7.72 -5.77
CA LEU A 2 9.73 -6.43 -6.15
C LEU A 2 10.96 -6.70 -7.02
N ALA A 3 11.17 -5.90 -8.05
CA ALA A 3 12.38 -5.93 -8.85
C ALA A 3 12.89 -4.51 -9.05
N VAL A 4 14.16 -4.27 -8.72
CA VAL A 4 14.86 -3.05 -9.12
C VAL A 4 15.30 -3.25 -10.56
N VAL A 5 14.94 -2.30 -11.41
CA VAL A 5 15.19 -2.38 -12.85
C VAL A 5 15.89 -1.12 -13.30
N LYS A 6 16.86 -1.29 -14.21
CA LYS A 6 17.37 -0.21 -15.02
C LYS A 6 16.37 0.07 -16.14
N THR A 7 16.11 1.33 -16.45
CA THR A 7 15.11 1.76 -17.42
C THR A 7 15.78 2.49 -18.59
N GLU A 8 15.32 2.23 -19.81
CA GLU A 8 15.71 3.02 -20.97
C GLU A 8 15.30 4.49 -20.80
N LEU A 9 14.09 4.70 -20.29
CA LEU A 9 13.54 6.03 -20.05
C LEU A 9 14.21 6.69 -18.84
N PRO A 10 14.39 8.03 -18.85
CA PRO A 10 14.85 8.77 -17.67
C PRO A 10 13.79 8.75 -16.56
N GLN A 11 14.18 9.23 -15.38
CA GLN A 11 13.31 9.30 -14.20
C GLN A 11 11.96 9.92 -14.54
N GLN A 12 10.89 9.15 -14.33
CA GLN A 12 9.53 9.60 -14.55
C GLN A 12 8.98 10.26 -13.28
N SER A 13 8.07 11.22 -13.42
CA SER A 13 7.40 11.89 -12.29
C SER A 13 6.16 11.16 -11.77
N VAL A 14 5.79 10.03 -12.40
CA VAL A 14 4.52 9.35 -12.15
C VAL A 14 4.73 7.90 -11.76
N THR A 15 4.32 7.57 -10.53
CA THR A 15 4.05 6.19 -10.12
C THR A 15 2.70 5.76 -10.67
N TRP A 16 2.60 4.54 -11.17
CA TRP A 16 1.35 3.99 -11.67
C TRP A 16 1.14 2.55 -11.23
N GLN A 17 -0.12 2.13 -11.24
CA GLN A 17 -0.52 0.77 -10.93
C GLN A 17 -1.67 0.35 -11.84
N GLN A 18 -1.56 -0.87 -12.37
CA GLN A 18 -2.58 -1.53 -13.16
C GLN A 18 -3.11 -2.76 -12.39
N PHE A 19 -4.42 -2.95 -12.38
CA PHE A 19 -5.05 -4.09 -11.71
C PHE A 19 -5.25 -5.24 -12.69
N HIS A 20 -4.78 -6.44 -12.31
CA HIS A 20 -5.04 -7.70 -12.99
C HIS A 20 -5.77 -8.65 -12.04
N HIS A 21 -6.37 -9.73 -12.58
CA HIS A 21 -7.07 -10.73 -11.78
C HIS A 21 -6.15 -11.41 -10.75
N SER A 22 -4.90 -11.71 -11.13
CA SER A 22 -3.91 -12.33 -10.24
C SER A 22 -3.36 -11.37 -9.17
N GLY A 23 -3.53 -10.06 -9.36
CA GLY A 23 -3.05 -9.03 -8.46
C GLY A 23 -2.62 -7.77 -9.22
N PRO A 24 -2.39 -6.66 -8.51
CA PRO A 24 -1.89 -5.45 -9.15
C PRO A 24 -0.45 -5.59 -9.68
N ARG A 25 -0.11 -4.75 -10.64
CA ARG A 25 1.23 -4.55 -11.18
C ARG A 25 1.54 -3.06 -11.13
N ALA A 26 2.62 -2.67 -10.47
CA ALA A 26 2.97 -1.27 -10.26
C ALA A 26 4.40 -0.97 -10.70
N PHE A 27 4.64 0.29 -11.04
CA PHE A 27 5.97 0.82 -11.29
C PHE A 27 6.17 2.11 -10.51
N LEU A 28 7.26 2.16 -9.75
CA LEU A 28 7.70 3.30 -8.97
C LEU A 28 9.02 3.79 -9.57
N PRO A 29 9.06 4.98 -10.21
CA PRO A 29 10.31 5.56 -10.68
C PRO A 29 11.27 5.80 -9.51
N LEU A 30 12.54 5.45 -9.68
CA LEU A 30 13.63 5.76 -8.77
C LEU A 30 14.50 6.86 -9.39
N LEU A 31 15.68 7.12 -8.80
CA LEU A 31 16.61 8.13 -9.33
C LEU A 31 17.18 7.68 -10.68
N ASP A 32 17.45 8.67 -11.55
CA ASP A 32 18.06 8.48 -12.86
C ASP A 32 17.31 7.46 -13.75
N HIS A 33 18.02 6.46 -14.27
CA HIS A 33 17.50 5.42 -15.15
C HIS A 33 17.16 4.17 -14.36
N GLN A 34 16.50 4.32 -13.20
CA GLN A 34 16.08 3.20 -12.37
C GLN A 34 14.60 3.29 -12.01
N GLY A 35 14.03 2.12 -11.73
CA GLY A 35 12.68 1.99 -11.22
C GLY A 35 12.52 0.73 -10.38
N CYS A 36 11.42 0.68 -9.65
CA CYS A 36 11.00 -0.50 -8.90
C CYS A 36 9.68 -1.02 -9.47
N VAL A 37 9.72 -2.25 -9.95
CA VAL A 37 8.55 -3.00 -10.41
C VAL A 37 7.97 -3.79 -9.25
N VAL A 38 6.67 -3.65 -9.01
CA VAL A 38 5.93 -4.43 -8.01
C VAL A 38 4.97 -5.37 -8.72
N TRP A 39 5.12 -6.68 -8.49
CA TRP A 39 4.26 -7.72 -9.07
C TRP A 39 3.59 -8.54 -7.97
N TYR A 40 2.27 -8.49 -7.92
CA TYR A 40 1.44 -9.30 -7.05
C TYR A 40 0.90 -10.50 -7.83
N ASP A 41 1.08 -11.69 -7.27
CA ASP A 41 0.59 -12.93 -7.88
C ASP A 41 0.46 -14.03 -6.82
N SER A 42 0.01 -15.21 -7.23
CA SER A 42 -0.06 -16.38 -6.36
C SER A 42 1.32 -16.73 -5.76
N PRO A 43 1.38 -17.29 -4.54
CA PRO A 43 2.65 -17.67 -3.92
C PRO A 43 3.50 -18.61 -4.81
N GLN A 44 2.85 -19.51 -5.54
CA GLN A 44 3.50 -20.40 -6.50
C GLN A 44 4.14 -19.61 -7.64
N ARG A 45 3.39 -18.71 -8.31
CA ARG A 45 3.91 -17.89 -9.40
C ARG A 45 5.05 -16.99 -8.95
N ILE A 46 4.94 -16.37 -7.77
CA ILE A 46 6.01 -15.54 -7.21
C ILE A 46 7.27 -16.36 -6.94
N LYS A 47 7.14 -17.62 -6.49
CA LYS A 47 8.28 -18.53 -6.29
C LYS A 47 8.94 -18.89 -7.62
N GLU A 48 8.16 -19.13 -8.67
CA GLU A 48 8.68 -19.36 -10.03
C GLU A 48 9.46 -18.16 -10.54
N LEU A 49 8.86 -16.95 -10.49
CA LEU A 49 9.49 -15.71 -10.97
C LEU A 49 10.81 -15.42 -10.23
N ARG A 50 10.86 -15.65 -8.92
CA ARG A 50 12.07 -15.46 -8.10
C ARG A 50 13.23 -16.38 -8.51
N ASN A 51 12.94 -17.54 -9.08
CA ASN A 51 13.94 -18.52 -9.49
C ASN A 51 14.43 -18.32 -10.94
N LEU A 52 13.88 -17.33 -11.66
CA LEU A 52 14.34 -16.99 -13.00
C LEU A 52 15.67 -16.22 -12.96
N SER A 53 16.45 -16.33 -14.03
CA SER A 53 17.57 -15.42 -14.27
C SER A 53 17.04 -14.01 -14.57
N SER A 54 17.86 -12.98 -14.32
CA SER A 54 17.48 -11.57 -14.59
C SER A 54 16.98 -11.35 -16.02
N GLN A 55 17.58 -12.01 -17.02
CA GLN A 55 17.17 -11.91 -18.43
C GLN A 55 15.77 -12.51 -18.65
N LYS A 56 15.50 -13.70 -18.10
CA LYS A 56 14.18 -14.35 -18.20
C LYS A 56 13.13 -13.57 -17.43
N LEU A 57 13.48 -13.05 -16.25
CA LEU A 57 12.60 -12.21 -15.45
C LEU A 57 12.27 -10.88 -16.16
N THR A 58 13.25 -10.29 -16.85
CA THR A 58 13.05 -9.10 -17.68
C THR A 58 12.03 -9.38 -18.79
N ALA A 59 12.19 -10.49 -19.52
CA ALA A 59 11.25 -10.88 -20.57
C ALA A 59 9.82 -11.11 -20.03
N GLU A 60 9.70 -11.76 -18.86
CA GLU A 60 8.42 -11.95 -18.17
C GLU A 60 7.77 -10.62 -17.77
N ILE A 61 8.55 -9.69 -17.20
CA ILE A 61 8.05 -8.35 -16.86
C ILE A 61 7.58 -7.62 -18.11
N LEU A 62 8.37 -7.58 -19.18
CA LEU A 62 8.00 -6.89 -20.43
C LEU A 62 6.75 -7.50 -21.10
N THR A 63 6.51 -8.80 -20.93
CA THR A 63 5.32 -9.49 -21.45
C THR A 63 4.06 -9.13 -20.66
N HIS A 64 4.21 -8.92 -19.34
CA HIS A 64 3.08 -8.77 -18.42
C HIS A 64 2.81 -7.32 -17.98
N PHE A 65 3.76 -6.41 -18.18
CA PHE A 65 3.60 -5.00 -17.87
C PHE A 65 3.18 -4.21 -19.11
N PRO A 66 2.45 -3.10 -18.93
CA PRO A 66 2.02 -2.27 -20.05
C PRO A 66 3.23 -1.64 -20.77
N GLN A 67 3.11 -1.43 -22.09
CA GLN A 67 4.16 -0.88 -22.95
C GLN A 67 4.75 0.45 -22.45
N ARG A 68 4.00 1.24 -21.67
CA ARG A 68 4.47 2.47 -21.03
C ARG A 68 5.67 2.29 -20.10
N LEU A 69 6.00 1.05 -19.70
CA LEU A 69 7.19 0.74 -18.91
C LEU A 69 8.48 1.01 -19.70
N GLY A 70 8.45 0.92 -21.03
CA GLY A 70 9.65 1.00 -21.89
C GLY A 70 10.52 -0.25 -21.78
N GLN A 71 11.72 -0.21 -22.38
CA GLN A 71 12.71 -1.27 -22.18
C GLN A 71 13.31 -1.16 -20.78
N ILE A 72 13.52 -2.32 -20.17
CA ILE A 72 14.09 -2.44 -18.83
C ILE A 72 15.07 -3.59 -18.76
N GLU A 73 15.91 -3.58 -17.72
CA GLU A 73 16.77 -4.69 -17.34
C GLU A 73 16.68 -4.90 -15.84
N VAL A 74 16.40 -6.12 -15.39
CA VAL A 74 16.33 -6.42 -13.96
C VAL A 74 17.73 -6.51 -13.35
N GLU A 75 18.01 -5.67 -12.36
CA GLU A 75 19.28 -5.68 -11.62
C GLU A 75 19.20 -6.59 -10.40
N ASN A 76 18.10 -6.53 -9.65
CA ASN A 76 17.89 -7.34 -8.45
C ASN A 76 16.39 -7.57 -8.21
N CYS A 77 16.04 -8.66 -7.53
CA CYS A 77 14.66 -8.94 -7.15
C CYS A 77 14.53 -9.54 -5.74
N GLY A 78 13.38 -9.30 -5.12
CA GLY A 78 13.01 -9.81 -3.82
C GLY A 78 11.53 -10.20 -3.77
N ALA A 79 11.19 -11.12 -2.87
CA ALA A 79 9.80 -11.49 -2.65
C ALA A 79 9.53 -11.74 -1.17
N PHE A 80 8.40 -11.24 -0.70
CA PHE A 80 7.88 -11.45 0.64
C PHE A 80 6.39 -11.79 0.57
N PRO A 81 5.89 -12.65 1.48
CA PRO A 81 4.47 -12.91 1.59
C PRO A 81 3.75 -11.65 2.06
N LEU A 82 2.55 -11.43 1.53
CA LEU A 82 1.68 -10.35 1.99
C LEU A 82 0.65 -10.95 2.93
N THR A 83 0.85 -10.77 4.22
CA THR A 83 -0.12 -11.17 5.25
C THR A 83 -0.91 -9.97 5.70
N ARG A 84 -2.24 -10.06 5.57
CA ARG A 84 -3.12 -9.12 6.26
C ARG A 84 -3.05 -9.44 7.75
N GLN A 85 -2.68 -8.44 8.54
CA GLN A 85 -2.73 -8.55 9.99
C GLN A 85 -3.37 -7.28 10.56
N HIS A 86 -4.22 -7.45 11.57
CA HIS A 86 -4.79 -6.34 12.30
C HIS A 86 -4.89 -6.74 13.76
N ALA A 87 -4.17 -6.04 14.62
CA ALA A 87 -4.18 -6.29 16.04
C ALA A 87 -5.56 -5.97 16.63
N GLN A 88 -6.10 -6.89 17.44
CA GLN A 88 -7.36 -6.65 18.14
C GLN A 88 -7.22 -5.57 19.23
N SER A 89 -6.03 -5.47 19.83
CA SER A 89 -5.65 -4.42 20.77
C SER A 89 -4.35 -3.77 20.32
N TYR A 90 -4.25 -2.45 20.43
CA TYR A 90 -3.07 -1.67 20.06
C TYR A 90 -2.18 -1.40 21.27
N PHE A 91 -2.62 -1.79 22.47
CA PHE A 91 -1.82 -1.73 23.68
C PHE A 91 -2.22 -2.85 24.65
N LYS A 92 -1.33 -3.19 25.58
CA LYS A 92 -1.61 -4.04 26.73
C LYS A 92 -0.50 -3.87 27.77
N ASN A 93 -0.85 -3.67 29.05
CA ASN A 93 0.09 -3.63 30.17
C ASN A 93 1.28 -2.68 29.94
N GLY A 94 1.03 -1.45 29.48
CA GLY A 94 2.08 -0.48 29.19
C GLY A 94 2.86 -0.69 27.87
N ILE A 95 2.58 -1.77 27.13
CA ILE A 95 3.16 -2.04 25.81
C ILE A 95 2.24 -1.49 24.73
N VAL A 96 2.80 -0.83 23.71
CA VAL A 96 2.05 -0.24 22.59
C VAL A 96 2.53 -0.82 21.27
N LEU A 97 1.61 -1.11 20.36
CA LEU A 97 1.86 -1.52 18.98
C LEU A 97 1.69 -0.32 18.04
N VAL A 98 2.62 -0.16 17.10
CA VAL A 98 2.70 0.97 16.16
C VAL A 98 3.09 0.46 14.77
N GLY A 99 2.47 1.00 13.71
CA GLY A 99 2.76 0.63 12.32
C GLY A 99 2.46 -0.85 12.04
N ASP A 100 3.38 -1.52 11.32
CA ASP A 100 3.21 -2.91 10.87
C ASP A 100 2.98 -3.91 12.01
N SER A 101 3.39 -3.59 13.25
CA SER A 101 3.10 -4.40 14.43
C SER A 101 1.62 -4.35 14.89
N ALA A 102 0.91 -3.27 14.55
CA ALA A 102 -0.50 -3.06 14.87
C ALA A 102 -1.41 -3.38 13.68
N HIS A 103 -0.96 -3.11 12.46
CA HIS A 103 -1.73 -3.33 11.24
C HIS A 103 -0.83 -3.50 10.02
N THR A 104 -1.18 -4.46 9.16
CA THR A 104 -0.59 -4.65 7.84
C THR A 104 -1.72 -4.58 6.82
N ILE A 105 -1.69 -3.58 5.94
CA ILE A 105 -2.70 -3.38 4.89
C ILE A 105 -2.23 -4.02 3.58
N ASN A 106 -3.16 -4.54 2.78
CA ASN A 106 -2.89 -4.96 1.40
C ASN A 106 -2.30 -3.76 0.63
N PRO A 107 -1.03 -3.80 0.20
CA PRO A 107 -0.37 -2.59 -0.26
C PRO A 107 -0.91 -2.19 -1.64
N LEU A 108 -1.77 -1.16 -1.66
CA LEU A 108 -1.66 -0.19 -2.75
C LEU A 108 -0.40 0.61 -2.45
N ALA A 109 0.51 0.64 -3.42
CA ALA A 109 1.90 1.07 -3.31
C ALA A 109 2.17 2.13 -2.23
N GLY A 110 2.89 1.74 -1.16
CA GLY A 110 3.54 2.68 -0.23
C GLY A 110 2.72 3.22 0.94
N GLN A 111 1.52 2.71 1.23
CA GLN A 111 0.68 3.27 2.31
C GLN A 111 1.05 2.83 3.74
N GLY A 112 1.73 1.71 3.93
CA GLY A 112 2.03 1.16 5.26
C GLY A 112 2.85 2.12 6.14
N VAL A 113 3.94 2.66 5.59
CA VAL A 113 4.81 3.61 6.32
C VAL A 113 4.07 4.90 6.69
N ASN A 114 3.19 5.40 5.81
CA ASN A 114 2.39 6.60 6.09
C ASN A 114 1.42 6.39 7.25
N LEU A 115 0.85 5.18 7.38
CA LEU A 115 0.01 4.83 8.53
C LEU A 115 0.83 4.71 9.80
N GLY A 116 2.03 4.12 9.73
CA GLY A 116 2.98 4.09 10.84
C GLY A 116 3.35 5.50 11.33
N PHE A 117 3.62 6.45 10.43
CA PHE A 117 3.88 7.84 10.84
C PHE A 117 2.67 8.51 11.48
N LYS A 118 1.45 8.25 10.98
CA LYS A 118 0.22 8.75 11.60
C LYS A 118 0.03 8.16 13.00
N ASP A 119 0.38 6.90 13.22
CA ASP A 119 0.35 6.26 14.54
C ASP A 119 1.36 6.92 15.49
N VAL A 120 2.62 7.08 15.09
CA VAL A 120 3.66 7.73 15.90
C VAL A 120 3.22 9.15 16.28
N LYS A 121 2.76 9.94 15.31
CA LYS A 121 2.26 11.30 15.58
C LYS A 121 1.11 11.29 16.58
N ALA A 122 0.15 10.38 16.45
CA ALA A 122 -0.96 10.28 17.39
C ALA A 122 -0.52 9.86 18.78
N LEU A 123 0.41 8.91 18.89
CA LEU A 123 0.96 8.44 20.14
C LEU A 123 1.70 9.56 20.87
N LEU A 124 2.61 10.27 20.19
CA LEU A 124 3.34 11.41 20.76
C LEU A 124 2.38 12.47 21.32
N ASN A 125 1.35 12.84 20.55
CA ASN A 125 0.34 13.80 21.00
C ASN A 125 -0.44 13.34 22.26
N VAL A 126 -0.67 12.04 22.41
CA VAL A 126 -1.35 11.48 23.59
C VAL A 126 -0.41 11.50 24.80
N LEU A 127 0.85 11.08 24.61
CA LEU A 127 1.86 11.03 25.67
C LEU A 127 2.24 12.42 26.17
N GLU A 128 2.43 13.40 25.29
CA GLU A 128 2.71 14.79 25.67
C GLU A 128 1.60 15.39 26.54
N LYS A 129 0.34 15.16 26.17
CA LYS A 129 -0.83 15.64 26.95
C LYS A 129 -0.95 14.94 28.29
N ALA A 130 -0.65 13.65 28.36
CA ALA A 130 -0.66 12.90 29.60
C ALA A 130 0.45 13.39 30.55
N GLN A 131 1.65 13.62 30.00
CA GLN A 131 2.79 14.17 30.74
C GLN A 131 2.48 15.55 31.33
N GLN A 132 1.88 16.46 30.54
CA GLN A 132 1.47 17.80 31.01
C GLN A 132 0.46 17.76 32.16
N LYS A 133 -0.33 16.69 32.26
CA LYS A 133 -1.32 16.47 33.33
C LYS A 133 -0.79 15.66 34.50
N GLY A 134 0.46 15.19 34.45
CA GLY A 134 1.03 14.29 35.45
C GLY A 134 0.39 12.89 35.47
N GLU A 135 -0.23 12.46 34.37
CA GLU A 135 -0.82 11.13 34.25
C GLU A 135 0.27 10.06 34.05
N ASN A 136 0.00 8.83 34.51
CA ASN A 136 0.89 7.69 34.22
C ASN A 136 0.80 7.32 32.72
N LEU A 137 1.91 7.52 31.99
CA LEU A 137 2.01 7.27 30.55
C LEU A 137 1.74 5.82 30.14
N ALA A 138 2.03 4.86 31.03
CA ALA A 138 1.82 3.44 30.79
C ALA A 138 0.41 2.97 31.21
N SER A 139 -0.42 3.86 31.75
CA SER A 139 -1.77 3.50 32.16
C SER A 139 -2.66 3.15 30.97
N ASP A 140 -3.53 2.17 31.17
CA ASP A 140 -4.51 1.76 30.16
C ASP A 140 -5.40 2.94 29.74
N GLU A 141 -5.69 3.87 30.64
CA GLU A 141 -6.50 5.05 30.31
C GLU A 141 -5.81 5.95 29.27
N VAL A 142 -4.52 6.23 29.44
CA VAL A 142 -3.73 7.03 28.50
C VAL A 142 -3.60 6.30 27.17
N LEU A 143 -3.20 5.03 27.18
CA LEU A 143 -2.96 4.24 25.96
C LEU A 143 -4.25 3.96 25.18
N LYS A 144 -5.40 3.87 25.85
CA LYS A 144 -6.71 3.74 25.21
C LYS A 144 -7.07 4.97 24.38
N ARG A 145 -6.60 6.18 24.75
CA ARG A 145 -6.80 7.40 23.95
C ARG A 145 -6.10 7.29 22.59
N TYR A 146 -4.89 6.71 22.55
CA TYR A 146 -4.19 6.40 21.30
C TYR A 146 -4.95 5.37 20.47
N GLN A 147 -5.35 4.23 21.07
CA GLN A 147 -6.09 3.19 20.37
C GLN A 147 -7.40 3.72 19.77
N ASN A 148 -8.19 4.50 20.52
CA ASN A 148 -9.47 5.04 20.06
C ASN A 148 -9.30 6.01 18.89
N LYS A 149 -8.14 6.65 18.76
CA LYS A 149 -7.83 7.54 17.64
C LYS A 149 -7.33 6.79 16.41
N ARG A 150 -6.52 5.74 16.56
CA ARG A 150 -5.87 5.06 15.44
C ARG A 150 -6.60 3.82 14.94
N LYS A 151 -7.18 3.02 15.83
CA LYS A 151 -7.83 1.76 15.45
C LYS A 151 -9.00 1.96 14.47
N PRO A 152 -9.93 2.92 14.66
CA PRO A 152 -10.99 3.17 13.68
C PRO A 152 -10.45 3.67 12.34
N ASP A 153 -9.49 4.59 12.34
CA ASP A 153 -8.85 5.12 11.12
C ASP A 153 -8.17 4.01 10.30
N ASN A 154 -7.41 3.15 10.98
CA ASN A 154 -6.72 2.03 10.34
C ASN A 154 -7.72 0.99 9.83
N LEU A 155 -8.80 0.71 10.56
CA LEU A 155 -9.89 -0.16 10.10
C LEU A 155 -10.62 0.42 8.88
N LEU A 156 -10.86 1.73 8.84
CA LEU A 156 -11.52 2.39 7.72
C LEU A 156 -10.65 2.34 6.46
N MET A 157 -9.35 2.61 6.60
CA MET A 157 -8.39 2.47 5.50
C MET A 157 -8.33 1.03 4.97
N GLN A 158 -8.29 0.04 5.87
CA GLN A 158 -8.35 -1.38 5.50
C GLN A 158 -9.64 -1.75 4.78
N SER A 159 -10.79 -1.27 5.27
CA SER A 159 -12.09 -1.59 4.68
C SER A 159 -12.24 -0.98 3.29
N GLY A 160 -11.76 0.26 3.10
CA GLY A 160 -11.69 0.89 1.79
C GLY A 160 -10.81 0.10 0.83
N MET A 161 -9.66 -0.38 1.31
CA MET A 161 -8.75 -1.20 0.52
C MET A 161 -9.38 -2.54 0.10
N ASP A 162 -10.06 -3.22 1.01
CA ASP A 162 -10.77 -4.47 0.75
C ASP A 162 -11.88 -4.27 -0.29
N PHE A 163 -12.60 -3.15 -0.22
CA PHE A 163 -13.61 -2.77 -1.21
C PHE A 163 -12.99 -2.57 -2.59
N PHE A 164 -11.90 -1.80 -2.69
CA PHE A 164 -11.16 -1.65 -3.95
C PHE A 164 -10.65 -3.00 -4.48
N TYR A 165 -9.94 -3.78 -3.66
CA TYR A 165 -9.39 -5.06 -4.09
C TYR A 165 -10.49 -6.03 -4.58
N LYS A 166 -11.58 -6.20 -3.84
CA LYS A 166 -12.69 -7.09 -4.22
C LYS A 166 -13.38 -6.61 -5.50
N THR A 167 -13.66 -5.31 -5.61
CA THR A 167 -14.35 -4.72 -6.79
C THR A 167 -13.51 -4.83 -8.06
N PHE A 168 -12.18 -4.79 -7.95
CA PHE A 168 -11.29 -4.93 -9.10
C PHE A 168 -10.95 -6.38 -9.45
N LYS A 169 -11.16 -7.32 -8.51
CA LYS A 169 -10.96 -8.76 -8.72
C LYS A 169 -12.18 -9.49 -9.30
N THR A 170 -13.39 -8.94 -9.13
CA THR A 170 -14.63 -9.59 -9.60
C THR A 170 -14.85 -9.39 -11.10
N ASP A 171 -15.00 -10.50 -11.85
CA ASP A 171 -15.20 -10.53 -13.31
C ASP A 171 -16.68 -10.55 -13.76
N LEU A 172 -17.62 -10.29 -12.86
CA LEU A 172 -19.04 -10.21 -13.23
C LEU A 172 -19.29 -9.00 -14.14
N LEU A 173 -19.76 -9.27 -15.36
CA LEU A 173 -19.98 -8.26 -16.42
C LEU A 173 -20.75 -7.00 -15.95
N PRO A 174 -21.85 -7.11 -15.17
CA PRO A 174 -22.58 -5.95 -14.68
C PRO A 174 -21.74 -5.06 -13.74
N LEU A 175 -20.96 -5.68 -12.85
CA LEU A 175 -20.09 -4.96 -11.91
C LEU A 175 -18.93 -4.26 -12.62
N LYS A 176 -18.40 -4.85 -13.71
CA LYS A 176 -17.35 -4.24 -14.54
C LYS A 176 -17.86 -2.97 -15.24
N ILE A 177 -19.09 -2.98 -15.74
CA ILE A 177 -19.74 -1.82 -16.38
C ILE A 177 -19.97 -0.71 -15.35
N VAL A 178 -20.55 -1.04 -14.20
CA VAL A 178 -20.77 -0.07 -13.09
C VAL A 178 -19.45 0.52 -12.59
N ARG A 179 -18.41 -0.30 -12.44
CA ARG A 179 -17.06 0.14 -12.03
C ARG A 179 -16.46 1.12 -13.04
N ASN A 180 -16.48 0.79 -14.32
CA ASN A 180 -15.89 1.64 -15.35
C ASN A 180 -16.66 2.95 -15.53
N LEU A 181 -17.99 2.93 -15.43
CA LEU A 181 -18.83 4.14 -15.38
C LEU A 181 -18.53 4.97 -14.13
N GLY A 182 -18.35 4.33 -12.97
CA GLY A 182 -17.98 4.96 -11.71
C GLY A 182 -16.61 5.64 -11.76
N LEU A 183 -15.60 4.99 -12.35
CA LEU A 183 -14.27 5.58 -12.55
C LEU A 183 -14.31 6.74 -13.55
N PHE A 184 -15.06 6.59 -14.65
CA PHE A 184 -15.24 7.64 -15.65
C PHE A 184 -15.95 8.88 -15.09
N THR A 185 -16.94 8.69 -14.22
CA THR A 185 -17.64 9.79 -13.53
C THR A 185 -16.78 10.37 -12.40
N ALA A 186 -16.06 9.56 -11.64
CA ALA A 186 -15.14 10.04 -10.59
C ALA A 186 -13.98 10.86 -11.15
N ASP A 187 -13.45 10.52 -12.34
CA ASP A 187 -12.40 11.30 -13.00
C ASP A 187 -12.90 12.69 -13.45
N LYS A 188 -14.22 12.82 -13.71
CA LYS A 188 -14.87 14.10 -14.04
C LYS A 188 -15.24 14.95 -12.81
N ILE A 189 -15.23 14.40 -11.59
CA ILE A 189 -15.57 15.12 -10.37
C ILE A 189 -14.28 15.49 -9.62
N THR A 190 -13.66 16.60 -10.04
CA THR A 190 -12.41 17.17 -9.50
C THR A 190 -12.37 17.32 -7.96
N PRO A 191 -13.45 17.74 -7.25
CA PRO A 191 -13.38 17.91 -5.79
C PRO A 191 -13.30 16.58 -5.01
N LEU A 192 -13.95 15.53 -5.51
CA LEU A 192 -13.95 14.21 -4.85
C LEU A 192 -12.59 13.53 -5.03
N LYS A 193 -11.99 13.65 -6.22
CA LYS A 193 -10.61 13.26 -6.53
C LYS A 193 -9.61 13.95 -5.60
N ASN A 194 -9.75 15.26 -5.40
CA ASN A 194 -8.87 16.02 -4.51
C ASN A 194 -9.00 15.60 -3.04
N ARG A 195 -10.20 15.29 -2.54
CA ARG A 195 -10.39 14.78 -1.17
C ARG A 195 -9.82 13.37 -0.99
N ALA A 196 -10.03 12.48 -1.95
CA ALA A 196 -9.48 11.13 -1.91
C ALA A 196 -7.94 11.14 -1.98
N LEU A 197 -7.36 11.99 -2.84
CA LEU A 197 -5.92 12.20 -2.93
C LEU A 197 -5.35 12.76 -1.63
N LYS A 198 -5.95 13.82 -1.07
CA LYS A 198 -5.55 14.39 0.23
C LYS A 198 -5.55 13.33 1.34
N TYR A 199 -6.63 12.56 1.45
CA TYR A 199 -6.71 11.47 2.42
C TYR A 199 -5.63 10.39 2.21
N ALA A 200 -5.39 10.00 0.96
CA ALA A 200 -4.40 8.98 0.59
C ALA A 200 -2.94 9.42 0.86
N ILE A 201 -2.62 10.71 0.66
CA ILE A 201 -1.29 11.29 0.97
C ILE A 201 -1.20 11.80 2.42
N GLY A 202 -2.29 11.73 3.19
CA GLY A 202 -2.31 12.09 4.61
C GLY A 202 -2.45 13.57 4.93
N LEU A 203 -3.03 14.35 4.01
CA LEU A 203 -3.43 15.75 4.17
C LEU A 203 -4.92 15.89 4.52
#